data_AF-A0A212JTG9-F1
#
_entry.id   AF-A0A212JTG9-F1
#
_cell.length_a   1.000
_cell.length_b   1.000
_cell.length_c   1.000
_cell.angle_alpha   90.00
_cell.angle_beta   90.00
_cell.angle_gamma   90.00
#
_symmetry.space_group_name_H-M   'P 1'
#
loop_
_entity.id
_entity.type
_entity.pdbx_description
1 polymer ?
#
loop_
_entity_poly.entity_id
_entity_poly.type
_entity_poly.pdbx_seq_one_letter_code
_entity_poly.pdbx_strand_id
1 'polypeptide(L)'
;MIKTLWHSKLNLSDQLSMMDTTGLLKERCKVDRILHIKDAVLLWLAAMVSVLANPFGGWDVALQVLVFMITADYISGLVVAGIFKKSPKSESGALESRAGFKGLVRKGGILLVVLVATKLDELTGAAYIRTAVCFYFVADEGISVIENLGLMGIPLPGFLKKMLEAMRDKASSGEEKKV
;
A
#
# COMPACT_ATOMS: atom_id res chain seq x y z
N MET A 1 -6.14 -64.28 -26.35
CA MET A 1 -5.48 -63.71 -25.15
C MET A 1 -4.64 -62.45 -25.46
N ILE A 2 -3.90 -62.38 -26.59
CA ILE A 2 -3.08 -61.20 -26.94
C ILE A 2 -3.91 -59.97 -27.35
N LYS A 3 -5.05 -60.16 -28.03
CA LYS A 3 -5.91 -59.07 -28.52
C LYS A 3 -6.60 -58.29 -27.40
N THR A 4 -6.97 -58.95 -26.30
CA THR A 4 -7.61 -58.34 -25.13
C THR A 4 -6.62 -57.54 -24.29
N LEU A 5 -5.38 -58.00 -24.18
CA LEU A 5 -4.29 -57.28 -23.52
C LEU A 5 -3.91 -55.99 -24.27
N TRP A 6 -3.89 -56.03 -25.61
CA TRP A 6 -3.58 -54.86 -26.43
C TRP A 6 -4.69 -53.81 -26.38
N HIS A 7 -5.96 -54.23 -26.42
CA HIS A 7 -7.10 -53.33 -26.24
C HIS A 7 -7.11 -52.66 -24.86
N SER A 8 -6.73 -53.39 -23.81
CA SER A 8 -6.59 -52.82 -22.46
C SER A 8 -5.46 -51.77 -22.41
N LYS A 9 -4.33 -52.02 -23.09
CA LYS A 9 -3.20 -51.09 -23.12
C LYS A 9 -3.49 -49.79 -23.89
N LEU A 10 -4.22 -49.85 -25.00
CA LEU A 10 -4.66 -48.64 -25.73
C LEU A 10 -5.58 -47.78 -24.87
N ASN A 11 -6.52 -48.41 -24.17
CA ASN A 11 -7.42 -47.71 -23.28
C ASN A 11 -6.64 -47.00 -22.15
N LEU A 12 -5.57 -47.62 -21.64
CA LEU A 12 -4.75 -47.04 -20.57
C LEU A 12 -3.93 -45.82 -21.04
N SER A 13 -3.38 -45.83 -22.25
CA SER A 13 -2.68 -44.66 -22.80
C SER A 13 -3.61 -43.48 -23.09
N ASP A 14 -4.83 -43.76 -23.53
CA ASP A 14 -5.85 -42.74 -23.75
C ASP A 14 -6.32 -42.14 -22.42
N GLN A 15 -6.49 -42.96 -21.38
CA GLN A 15 -6.81 -42.48 -20.03
C GLN A 15 -5.67 -41.66 -19.42
N LEU A 16 -4.41 -42.05 -19.65
CA LEU A 16 -3.24 -41.33 -19.13
C LEU A 16 -3.06 -39.96 -19.80
N SER A 17 -3.28 -39.85 -21.12
CA SER A 17 -3.24 -38.57 -21.84
C SER A 17 -4.42 -37.64 -21.48
N MET A 18 -5.59 -38.21 -21.17
CA MET A 18 -6.75 -37.48 -20.65
C MET A 18 -6.53 -36.97 -19.21
N MET A 19 -5.82 -37.70 -18.35
CA MET A 19 -5.50 -37.25 -16.99
C MET A 19 -4.44 -36.12 -16.97
N ASP A 20 -3.47 -36.14 -17.89
CA ASP A 20 -2.43 -35.10 -17.97
C ASP A 20 -2.98 -33.77 -18.54
N THR A 21 -3.83 -33.86 -19.57
CA THR A 21 -4.51 -32.68 -20.15
C THR A 21 -5.49 -32.03 -19.17
N THR A 22 -6.24 -32.81 -18.37
CA THR A 22 -7.12 -32.25 -17.34
C THR A 22 -6.35 -31.58 -16.19
N GLY A 23 -5.17 -32.10 -15.82
CA GLY A 23 -4.27 -31.48 -14.85
C GLY A 23 -3.74 -30.11 -15.31
N LEU A 24 -3.22 -30.04 -16.53
CA LEU A 24 -2.71 -28.79 -17.11
C LEU A 24 -3.80 -27.75 -17.38
N LEU A 25 -5.00 -28.17 -17.74
CA LEU A 25 -6.15 -27.27 -17.90
C LEU A 25 -6.61 -26.69 -16.56
N LYS A 26 -6.52 -27.46 -15.47
CA LYS A 26 -6.87 -26.98 -14.12
C LYS A 26 -5.85 -26.00 -13.56
N GLU A 27 -4.56 -26.23 -13.81
CA GLU A 27 -3.49 -25.28 -13.52
C GLU A 27 -3.64 -23.99 -14.32
N ARG A 28 -3.87 -24.09 -15.65
CA ARG A 28 -4.13 -22.94 -16.52
C ARG A 28 -5.34 -22.11 -16.06
N CYS A 29 -6.47 -22.76 -15.76
CA CYS A 29 -7.68 -22.09 -15.29
C CYS A 29 -7.51 -21.43 -13.91
N LYS A 30 -6.66 -22.00 -13.04
CA LYS A 30 -6.32 -21.40 -11.75
C LYS A 30 -5.46 -20.14 -11.95
N VAL A 31 -4.48 -20.19 -12.85
CA VAL A 31 -3.65 -19.03 -13.22
C VAL A 31 -4.50 -17.94 -13.88
N ASP A 32 -5.40 -18.28 -14.81
CA ASP A 32 -6.30 -17.33 -15.48
C ASP A 32 -7.26 -16.66 -14.49
N ARG A 33 -7.84 -17.41 -13.55
CA ARG A 33 -8.67 -16.80 -12.49
C ARG A 33 -7.87 -15.85 -11.60
N ILE A 34 -6.65 -16.22 -11.24
CA ILE A 34 -5.77 -15.36 -10.45
C ILE A 34 -5.40 -14.09 -11.24
N LEU A 35 -5.15 -14.22 -12.54
CA LEU A 35 -4.84 -13.11 -13.43
C LEU A 35 -6.03 -12.15 -13.57
N HIS A 36 -7.23 -12.68 -13.85
CA HIS A 36 -8.46 -11.89 -13.94
C HIS A 36 -8.81 -11.16 -12.64
N ILE A 37 -8.58 -11.78 -11.47
CA ILE A 37 -8.81 -11.12 -10.18
C ILE A 37 -7.81 -9.98 -9.96
N LYS A 38 -6.53 -10.19 -10.31
CA LYS A 38 -5.50 -9.13 -10.21
C LYS A 38 -5.85 -7.95 -11.11
N ASP A 39 -6.22 -8.22 -12.36
CA ASP A 39 -6.57 -7.17 -13.32
C ASP A 39 -7.84 -6.41 -12.90
N ALA A 40 -8.84 -7.11 -12.37
CA ALA A 40 -10.05 -6.48 -11.83
C ALA A 40 -9.75 -5.58 -10.64
N VAL A 41 -8.92 -6.03 -9.68
CA VAL A 41 -8.52 -5.21 -8.53
C VAL A 41 -7.72 -3.99 -8.97
N LEU A 42 -6.79 -4.14 -9.91
CA LEU A 42 -6.02 -3.03 -10.47
C LEU A 42 -6.93 -2.02 -11.19
N LEU A 43 -7.91 -2.49 -11.95
CA LEU A 43 -8.88 -1.63 -12.65
C LEU A 43 -9.75 -0.84 -11.65
N TRP A 44 -10.24 -1.47 -10.58
CA TRP A 44 -11.03 -0.79 -9.56
C TRP A 44 -10.22 0.26 -8.78
N LEU A 45 -8.97 -0.07 -8.42
CA LEU A 45 -8.06 0.88 -7.78
C LEU A 45 -7.73 2.06 -8.72
N ALA A 46 -7.42 1.77 -9.99
CA ALA A 46 -7.13 2.79 -10.99
C ALA A 46 -8.35 3.71 -11.26
N ALA A 47 -9.56 3.14 -11.27
CA ALA A 47 -10.80 3.90 -11.41
C ALA A 47 -11.04 4.82 -10.21
N MET A 48 -10.85 4.33 -8.98
CA MET A 48 -10.95 5.15 -7.77
C MET A 48 -9.94 6.30 -7.77
N VAL A 49 -8.68 6.03 -8.14
CA VAL A 49 -7.64 7.06 -8.24
C VAL A 49 -7.96 8.08 -9.34
N SER A 50 -8.44 7.65 -10.50
CA SER A 50 -8.76 8.53 -11.63
C SER A 50 -9.95 9.45 -11.34
N VAL A 51 -11.00 8.93 -10.68
CA VAL A 51 -12.16 9.75 -10.27
C VAL A 51 -11.74 10.79 -9.24
N LEU A 52 -10.80 10.45 -8.36
CA LEU A 52 -10.26 11.38 -7.38
C LEU A 52 -9.35 12.43 -8.01
N ALA A 53 -8.68 12.20 -9.14
CA ALA A 53 -7.72 13.15 -9.72
C ALA A 53 -8.34 14.50 -10.18
N ASN A 54 -9.60 14.49 -10.62
CA ASN A 54 -10.28 15.70 -11.11
C ASN A 54 -10.44 16.81 -10.04
N PRO A 55 -10.88 16.53 -8.79
CA PRO A 55 -11.02 17.57 -7.76
C PRO A 55 -9.71 18.14 -7.19
N PHE A 56 -8.54 17.56 -7.47
CA PHE A 56 -7.24 18.10 -7.02
C PHE A 56 -6.65 19.17 -7.94
N GLY A 57 -7.40 19.62 -8.95
CA GLY A 57 -6.97 20.70 -9.85
C GLY A 57 -5.85 20.31 -10.80
N GLY A 58 -5.67 19.01 -11.07
CA GLY A 58 -4.68 18.46 -11.98
C GLY A 58 -3.82 17.34 -11.39
N TRP A 59 -3.11 16.62 -12.27
CA TRP A 59 -2.19 15.54 -11.91
C TRP A 59 -0.73 16.03 -11.99
N ASP A 60 -0.37 16.99 -11.16
CA ASP A 60 0.95 17.60 -11.15
C ASP A 60 2.01 16.74 -10.43
N VAL A 61 3.28 17.07 -10.65
CA VAL A 61 4.43 16.31 -10.09
C VAL A 61 4.42 16.29 -8.57
N ALA A 62 4.02 17.38 -7.89
CA ALA A 62 4.00 17.42 -6.44
C ALA A 62 2.93 16.47 -5.86
N LEU A 63 1.75 16.42 -6.50
CA LEU A 63 0.70 15.46 -6.14
C LEU A 63 1.15 14.01 -6.40
N GLN A 64 1.80 13.74 -7.53
CA GLN A 64 2.34 12.41 -7.84
C GLN A 64 3.35 11.92 -6.80
N VAL A 65 4.31 12.79 -6.44
CA VAL A 65 5.31 12.49 -5.41
C VAL A 65 4.64 12.24 -4.05
N LEU A 66 3.64 13.04 -3.69
CA LEU A 66 2.90 12.84 -2.44
C LEU A 66 2.19 11.49 -2.39
N VAL A 67 1.45 11.12 -3.44
CA VAL A 67 0.77 9.82 -3.52
C VAL A 67 1.77 8.67 -3.46
N PHE A 68 2.91 8.81 -4.15
CA PHE A 68 3.98 7.83 -4.10
C PHE A 68 4.54 7.67 -2.68
N MET A 69 4.81 8.78 -1.97
CA MET A 69 5.32 8.75 -0.60
C MET A 69 4.32 8.13 0.38
N ILE A 70 3.04 8.52 0.32
CA ILE A 70 1.97 7.93 1.14
C ILE A 70 1.89 6.40 0.92
N THR A 71 2.00 5.97 -0.35
CA THR A 71 1.95 4.57 -0.74
C THR A 71 3.18 3.80 -0.25
N ALA A 72 4.37 4.34 -0.46
CA ALA A 72 5.63 3.74 -0.04
C ALA A 72 5.68 3.61 1.49
N ASP A 73 5.27 4.64 2.22
CA ASP A 73 5.20 4.61 3.67
C ASP A 73 4.20 3.54 4.15
N TYR A 74 3.01 3.46 3.55
CA TYR A 74 2.01 2.45 3.91
C TYR A 74 2.52 1.02 3.69
N ILE A 75 3.16 0.75 2.54
CA ILE A 75 3.75 -0.56 2.26
C ILE A 75 4.87 -0.86 3.27
N SER A 76 5.75 0.11 3.53
CA SER A 76 6.85 -0.06 4.48
C SER A 76 6.33 -0.35 5.89
N GLY A 77 5.31 0.37 6.36
CA GLY A 77 4.67 0.16 7.65
C GLY A 77 3.97 -1.20 7.76
N LEU A 78 3.32 -1.67 6.69
CA LEU A 78 2.76 -3.03 6.63
C LEU A 78 3.85 -4.10 6.71
N VAL A 79 4.98 -3.90 6.02
CA VAL A 79 6.13 -4.81 6.04
C VAL A 79 6.75 -4.85 7.44
N VAL A 80 6.94 -3.70 8.10
CA VAL A 80 7.43 -3.65 9.48
C VAL A 80 6.48 -4.38 10.42
N ALA A 81 5.17 -4.09 10.36
CA ALA A 81 4.18 -4.71 11.22
C ALA A 81 4.04 -6.22 11.01
N GLY A 82 4.13 -6.69 9.75
CA GLY A 82 3.97 -8.10 9.38
C GLY A 82 5.21 -8.95 9.63
N ILE A 83 6.40 -8.45 9.26
CA ILE A 83 7.65 -9.24 9.30
C ILE A 83 8.34 -9.12 10.66
N PHE A 84 8.46 -7.91 11.21
CA PHE A 84 9.29 -7.69 12.38
C PHE A 84 8.59 -8.01 13.70
N LYS A 85 7.26 -8.23 13.71
CA LYS A 85 6.40 -8.45 14.90
C LYS A 85 6.63 -7.47 16.08
N LYS A 86 7.43 -6.43 15.88
CA LYS A 86 7.72 -5.35 16.81
C LYS A 86 6.86 -4.17 16.41
N SER A 87 5.57 -4.26 16.71
CA SER A 87 4.79 -3.05 16.89
C SER A 87 4.91 -2.66 18.36
N PRO A 88 5.44 -1.47 18.70
CA PRO A 88 5.38 -0.94 20.06
C PRO A 88 3.95 -0.51 20.47
N LYS A 89 2.91 -0.90 19.73
CA LYS A 89 1.50 -0.50 19.97
C LYS A 89 0.45 -1.62 19.86
N SER A 90 0.84 -2.90 19.99
CA SER A 90 -0.14 -3.98 20.23
C SER A 90 0.49 -5.08 21.07
N GLU A 91 -0.05 -5.32 22.27
CA GLU A 91 0.30 -6.48 23.12
C GLU A 91 -0.08 -7.81 22.46
N SER A 92 -0.94 -7.81 21.43
CA SER A 92 -1.27 -9.01 20.67
C SER A 92 -0.69 -8.88 19.26
N GLY A 93 0.30 -9.72 18.95
CA GLY A 93 0.95 -9.83 17.63
C GLY A 93 0.05 -10.42 16.55
N ALA A 94 -1.20 -9.95 16.46
CA ALA A 94 -2.13 -10.19 15.37
C ALA A 94 -2.31 -8.89 14.60
N LEU A 95 -2.33 -8.97 13.27
CA LEU A 95 -2.74 -7.88 12.39
C LEU A 95 -4.22 -7.54 12.67
N GLU A 96 -4.47 -6.77 13.71
CA GLU A 96 -5.75 -6.11 13.94
C GLU A 96 -5.93 -5.13 12.78
N SER A 97 -6.78 -5.51 11.82
CA SER A 97 -7.20 -4.67 10.69
C SER A 97 -7.59 -3.24 11.12
N ARG A 98 -8.06 -3.08 12.36
CA ARG A 98 -8.35 -1.78 13.01
C ARG A 98 -7.14 -0.86 13.13
N ALA A 99 -5.94 -1.37 13.41
CA ALA A 99 -4.73 -0.56 13.52
C ALA A 99 -4.29 -0.04 12.14
N GLY A 100 -4.33 -0.90 11.12
CA GLY A 100 -4.07 -0.52 9.72
C GLY A 100 -5.09 0.50 9.18
N PHE A 101 -6.38 0.28 9.48
CA PHE A 101 -7.45 1.19 9.09
C PHE A 101 -7.30 2.57 9.75
N LYS A 102 -6.91 2.63 11.04
CA LYS A 102 -6.65 3.91 11.74
C LYS A 102 -5.50 4.69 11.09
N GLY A 103 -4.46 4.00 10.61
CA GLY A 103 -3.37 4.62 9.85
C GLY A 103 -3.84 5.15 8.49
N LEU A 104 -4.64 4.35 7.77
CA LEU A 104 -5.16 4.73 6.46
C LEU A 104 -6.12 5.93 6.52
N VAL A 105 -7.00 6.00 7.53
CA VAL A 105 -7.90 7.14 7.73
C VAL A 105 -7.14 8.44 7.97
N ARG A 106 -6.02 8.38 8.73
CA ARG A 106 -5.17 9.56 8.93
C ARG A 106 -4.54 10.05 7.63
N LYS A 107 -4.04 9.13 6.80
CA LYS A 107 -3.52 9.44 5.46
C LYS A 107 -4.61 9.96 4.51
N GLY A 108 -5.86 9.51 4.66
CA GLY A 108 -7.01 10.08 3.97
C GLY A 108 -7.26 11.55 4.32
N GLY A 109 -6.97 11.96 5.57
CA GLY A 109 -7.02 13.35 6.00
C GLY A 109 -6.03 14.26 5.25
N ILE A 110 -4.85 13.74 4.91
CA ILE A 110 -3.85 14.46 4.10
C ILE A 110 -4.44 14.85 2.75
N LEU A 111 -5.06 13.89 2.06
CA LEU A 111 -5.72 14.14 0.77
C LEU A 111 -6.86 15.16 0.89
N LEU A 112 -7.61 15.15 2.00
CA LEU A 112 -8.65 16.15 2.25
C LEU A 112 -8.05 17.56 2.36
N VAL A 113 -6.93 17.72 3.07
CA VAL A 113 -6.25 19.02 3.21
C VAL A 113 -5.72 19.50 1.85
N VAL A 114 -5.17 18.62 1.02
CA VAL A 114 -4.73 18.99 -0.35
C VAL A 114 -5.91 19.42 -1.22
N LEU A 115 -7.08 18.78 -1.08
CA LEU A 115 -8.30 19.18 -1.79
C LEU A 115 -8.75 20.58 -1.35
N VAL A 116 -8.72 20.89 -0.06
CA VAL A 116 -9.01 22.24 0.45
C VAL A 116 -7.99 23.24 -0.10
N ALA A 117 -6.70 22.90 -0.11
CA ALA A 117 -5.65 23.76 -0.67
C ALA A 117 -5.85 24.03 -2.17
N THR A 118 -6.33 23.03 -2.92
CA THR A 118 -6.70 23.20 -4.33
C THR A 118 -7.83 24.22 -4.49
N LYS A 119 -8.84 24.16 -3.63
CA LYS A 119 -9.94 25.15 -3.65
C LYS A 119 -9.48 26.54 -3.22
N LEU A 120 -8.51 26.63 -2.32
CA LEU A 120 -7.88 27.92 -1.98
C LEU A 120 -7.08 28.50 -3.14
N ASP A 121 -6.33 27.68 -3.88
CA ASP A 121 -5.65 28.12 -5.11
C ASP A 121 -6.66 28.63 -6.15
N GLU A 122 -7.76 27.91 -6.38
CA GLU A 122 -8.85 28.35 -7.28
C GLU A 122 -9.48 29.69 -6.83
N LEU A 123 -9.69 29.88 -5.52
CA LEU A 123 -10.28 31.10 -4.97
C LEU A 123 -9.35 32.30 -4.99
N THR A 124 -8.05 32.09 -4.76
CA THR A 124 -7.04 33.16 -4.68
C THR A 124 -6.42 33.47 -6.04
N GLY A 125 -6.59 32.59 -7.03
CA GLY A 125 -5.85 32.63 -8.29
C GLY A 125 -4.35 32.34 -8.12
N ALA A 126 -3.92 31.92 -6.92
CA ALA A 126 -2.57 31.47 -6.67
C ALA A 126 -2.41 30.03 -7.19
N ALA A 127 -1.22 29.69 -7.66
CA ALA A 127 -0.89 28.32 -8.10
C ALA A 127 0.15 27.64 -7.18
N TYR A 128 0.41 28.21 -6.00
CA TYR A 128 1.50 27.80 -5.13
C TYR A 128 1.04 27.24 -3.78
N ILE A 129 -0.21 27.45 -3.36
CA ILE A 129 -0.68 27.01 -2.04
C ILE A 129 -0.79 25.49 -2.05
N ARG A 130 -1.42 24.90 -3.06
CA ARG A 130 -1.49 23.44 -3.23
C ARG A 130 -0.11 22.82 -3.26
N THR A 131 0.82 23.39 -4.04
CA THR A 131 2.19 22.87 -4.14
C THR A 131 2.94 22.92 -2.81
N ALA A 132 2.81 24.02 -2.05
CA ALA A 132 3.42 24.14 -0.73
C ALA A 132 2.85 23.11 0.26
N VAL A 133 1.53 22.90 0.24
CA VAL A 133 0.86 21.89 1.07
C VAL A 133 1.30 20.48 0.68
N CYS A 134 1.43 20.18 -0.61
CA CYS A 134 1.98 18.90 -1.06
C CYS A 134 3.41 18.68 -0.56
N PHE A 135 4.29 19.69 -0.64
CA PHE A 135 5.67 19.58 -0.14
C PHE A 135 5.74 19.39 1.37
N TYR A 136 4.87 20.06 2.12
CA TYR A 136 4.75 19.84 3.56
C TYR A 136 4.45 18.37 3.88
N PHE A 137 3.44 17.79 3.23
CA PHE A 137 3.07 16.40 3.47
C PHE A 137 4.07 15.39 2.91
N VAL A 138 4.78 15.72 1.83
CA VAL A 138 5.90 14.90 1.34
C VAL A 138 7.00 14.83 2.40
N ALA A 139 7.32 15.95 3.07
CA ALA A 139 8.29 15.96 4.15
C ALA A 139 7.81 15.16 5.37
N ASP A 140 6.53 15.30 5.74
CA ASP A 140 5.90 14.56 6.85
C ASP A 140 5.93 13.04 6.62
N GLU A 141 5.51 12.58 5.44
CA GLU A 141 5.59 11.17 5.05
C GLU A 141 7.05 10.68 4.93
N GLY A 142 7.98 11.56 4.52
CA GLY A 142 9.41 11.25 4.50
C GLY A 142 9.97 10.93 5.88
N ILE A 143 9.55 11.66 6.91
CA ILE A 143 9.91 11.37 8.31
C ILE A 143 9.37 9.99 8.73
N SER A 144 8.11 9.69 8.39
CA SER A 144 7.48 8.39 8.66
C SER A 144 8.23 7.22 8.00
N VAL A 145 8.66 7.39 6.74
CA VAL A 145 9.46 6.38 6.05
C VAL A 145 10.79 6.13 6.77
N ILE A 146 11.50 7.19 7.18
CA ILE A 146 12.77 7.05 7.90
C ILE A 146 12.56 6.33 9.24
N GLU A 147 11.45 6.59 9.95
CA GLU A 147 11.10 5.84 11.16
C GLU A 147 10.91 4.34 10.85
N ASN A 148 10.13 4.01 9.82
CA ASN A 148 9.92 2.63 9.39
C ASN A 148 11.24 1.93 8.99
N LEU A 149 12.14 2.63 8.29
CA LEU A 149 13.47 2.12 7.94
C LEU A 149 14.34 1.85 9.19
N GLY A 150 14.25 2.73 10.19
CA GLY A 150 14.91 2.52 11.49
C GLY A 150 14.39 1.28 12.22
N LEU A 151 13.08 1.01 12.14
CA LEU A 151 12.46 -0.21 12.69
C LEU A 151 12.88 -1.48 11.94
N MET A 152 13.16 -1.39 10.63
CA MET A 152 13.72 -2.49 9.84
C MET A 152 15.20 -2.80 10.18
N GLY A 153 15.83 -2.01 11.04
CA GLY A 153 17.23 -2.20 11.46
C GLY A 153 18.26 -1.58 10.49
N ILE A 154 17.82 -0.71 9.58
CA ILE A 154 18.75 0.05 8.74
C ILE A 154 19.49 1.04 9.63
N PRO A 155 20.84 1.06 9.62
CA PRO A 155 21.61 1.93 10.50
C PRO A 155 21.38 3.40 10.12
N LEU A 156 20.62 4.11 10.94
CA LEU A 156 20.42 5.54 10.80
C LEU A 156 21.59 6.31 11.44
N PRO A 157 22.09 7.38 10.80
CA PRO A 157 23.08 8.25 11.40
C PRO A 157 22.54 8.89 12.69
N GLY A 158 23.41 9.05 13.69
CA GLY A 158 23.01 9.46 15.05
C GLY A 158 22.25 10.80 15.12
N PHE A 159 22.47 11.70 14.17
CA PHE A 159 21.70 12.94 14.05
C PHE A 159 20.22 12.69 13.72
N LEU A 160 19.91 11.82 12.75
CA LEU A 160 18.53 11.52 12.37
C LEU A 160 17.79 10.82 13.50
N LYS A 161 18.45 9.89 14.21
CA LYS A 161 17.85 9.20 15.34
C LYS A 161 17.44 10.16 16.47
N LYS A 162 18.34 11.09 16.83
CA LYS A 162 18.05 12.13 17.84
C LYS A 162 16.91 13.05 17.43
N MET A 163 16.85 13.44 16.15
CA MET A 163 15.78 14.27 15.63
C MET A 163 14.42 13.55 15.69
N LEU A 164 14.38 12.28 15.29
CA LEU A 164 13.17 11.44 15.37
C LEU A 164 12.70 11.24 16.81
N GLU A 165 13.63 10.96 17.74
CA GLU A 165 13.32 10.84 19.17
C GLU A 165 12.72 12.14 19.72
N ALA A 166 13.35 13.29 19.43
CA ALA A 166 12.83 14.59 19.87
C ALA A 166 11.44 14.93 19.28
N MET A 167 11.17 14.53 18.04
CA MET A 167 9.86 14.70 17.42
C MET A 167 8.80 13.81 18.09
N ARG A 168 9.15 12.57 18.43
CA ARG A 168 8.25 11.65 19.14
C ARG A 168 7.92 12.17 20.54
N ASP A 169 8.91 12.67 21.27
CA ASP A 169 8.73 13.18 22.62
C ASP A 169 7.78 14.39 22.63
N LYS A 170 7.93 15.31 21.66
CA LYS A 170 7.00 16.44 21.47
C LYS A 170 5.58 15.98 21.10
N ALA A 171 5.43 14.95 20.27
CA ALA A 171 4.12 14.41 19.91
C ALA A 171 3.41 13.75 21.11
N SER A 172 4.15 13.17 22.06
CA SER A 172 3.58 12.60 23.30
C SER A 172 3.33 13.63 24.41
N SER A 173 4.03 14.77 24.40
CA SER A 173 3.92 15.81 25.43
C SER A 173 2.97 16.96 25.08
N GLY A 174 2.23 16.83 23.95
CA GLY A 174 1.22 17.80 23.51
C GLY A 174 -0.14 17.72 24.23
N GLU A 175 -0.35 16.75 25.13
CA GLU A 175 -1.52 16.68 26.01
C GLU A 175 -1.23 17.26 27.40
N GLU A 176 -0.78 18.53 27.49
CA GLU A 176 -1.08 19.39 28.65
C GLU A 176 -0.63 20.84 28.40
N LYS A 177 -1.59 21.68 28.00
CA LYS A 177 -1.84 22.99 28.62
C LYS A 177 -3.20 23.49 28.14
N LYS A 178 -4.25 23.15 28.88
CA LYS A 178 -5.43 24.02 28.99
C LYS A 178 -4.96 25.30 29.69
N VAL A 179 -5.03 26.43 29.00
CA VAL A 179 -5.10 27.76 29.62
C VAL A 179 -6.41 28.37 29.15
#